data_AF-A0A812QIS0-F1
#
_entry.id   AF-A0A812QIS0-F1
#
_cell.length_a   1.000
_cell.length_b   1.000
_cell.length_c   1.000
_cell.angle_alpha   90.00
_cell.angle_beta   90.00
_cell.angle_gamma   90.00
#
_symmetry.space_group_name_H-M   'P 1'
#
loop_
_entity.id
_entity.type
_entity.pdbx_description
1 polymer ?
#
loop_
_entity_poly.entity_id
_entity_poly.type
_entity_poly.pdbx_seq_one_letter_code
_entity_poly.pdbx_strand_id
1 'polypeptide(L)'
;MAPSKCTRQPVARPRQTRPPIGPATGGASNSRPSSNYYGQRRVAEPAHGYHRAAWTGYAGYAPPCAAPQWPMTQPVSPGILHRASEPALELPAHAKAVLETHSRKLEDQKQKLCPVGQRVFSALRNAMSQAASEQWVEFERAFRQHLARCRLGLPSLERVASGQWSCSLAGRDFLVSLRTEVLADGQEANDFLARLKQEARRVRGTLFEHGAWWMKSLVQGLASKEDFLKQCRVAWPQGCAGLSRSSGREDACEWCGCSKASSHLAGSHLCRVMAQFCCESCSSKWWSVQARFDPQQERVLGQKCKFCELHGLVLAWCFSEPQDVLNSGTKYHRSDLCEACGRFGNCQGAFFEPFIMSAAIELLARKPWWYTSGGALLAQAGPFFVTMLPHVVSTA
;
A
#
# COMPACT_ATOMS: atom_id res chain seq x y z
N MET A 1 18.90 -15.48 31.14
CA MET A 1 18.34 -14.70 30.00
C MET A 1 19.49 -13.90 29.39
N ALA A 2 19.92 -14.24 28.18
CA ALA A 2 21.00 -13.51 27.51
C ALA A 2 20.41 -12.22 26.87
N PRO A 3 21.08 -11.07 26.98
CA PRO A 3 20.59 -9.84 26.36
C PRO A 3 20.64 -9.94 24.83
N SER A 4 19.52 -9.62 24.16
CA SER A 4 19.43 -9.52 22.70
C SER A 4 20.37 -8.40 22.23
N LYS A 5 21.41 -8.78 21.48
CA LYS A 5 22.41 -7.83 20.96
C LYS A 5 21.77 -7.01 19.84
N CYS A 6 21.40 -5.76 20.16
CA CYS A 6 21.19 -4.71 19.17
C CYS A 6 22.51 -4.53 18.39
N THR A 7 22.65 -5.26 17.30
CA THR A 7 23.83 -5.21 16.45
C THR A 7 23.73 -3.91 15.67
N ARG A 8 24.32 -2.83 16.22
CA ARG A 8 24.56 -1.61 15.45
C ARG A 8 25.42 -2.01 14.25
N GLN A 9 24.80 -2.19 13.08
CA GLN A 9 25.56 -2.26 11.84
C GLN A 9 26.08 -0.84 11.56
N PRO A 10 27.40 -0.59 11.59
CA PRO A 10 27.92 0.65 11.05
C PRO A 10 27.58 0.67 9.57
N VAL A 11 26.89 1.71 9.11
CA VAL A 11 26.73 1.98 7.68
C VAL A 11 28.13 2.02 7.10
N ALA A 12 28.47 1.03 6.27
CA ALA A 12 29.74 1.01 5.56
C ALA A 12 29.78 2.29 4.71
N ARG A 13 30.71 3.21 5.03
CA ARG A 13 31.05 4.29 4.11
C ARG A 13 31.43 3.64 2.78
N PRO A 14 30.95 4.14 1.63
CA PRO A 14 31.45 3.68 0.35
C PRO A 14 32.97 3.83 0.33
N ARG A 15 33.68 2.71 0.10
CA ARG A 15 35.14 2.69 -0.06
C ARG A 15 35.49 3.63 -1.20
N GLN A 16 36.02 4.81 -0.87
CA GLN A 16 36.79 5.58 -1.84
C GLN A 16 38.09 4.81 -2.10
N THR A 17 38.15 4.15 -3.25
CA THR A 17 39.42 3.66 -3.79
C THR A 17 40.32 4.86 -4.05
N ARG A 18 41.37 5.03 -3.23
CA ARG A 18 42.48 5.93 -3.53
C ARG A 18 43.08 5.53 -4.89
N PRO A 19 43.34 6.47 -5.81
CA PRO A 19 44.12 6.16 -6.99
C PRO A 19 45.57 5.82 -6.58
N PRO A 20 46.30 5.04 -7.39
CA PRO A 20 47.68 4.68 -7.09
C PRO A 20 48.57 5.92 -7.13
N ILE A 21 49.43 6.05 -6.13
CA ILE A 21 50.50 7.05 -6.07
C ILE A 21 51.60 6.58 -7.05
N GLY A 22 51.76 7.29 -8.16
CA GLY A 22 52.93 7.18 -9.03
C GLY A 22 54.12 7.98 -8.48
N PRO A 23 55.37 7.63 -8.84
CA PRO A 23 56.56 8.19 -8.23
C PRO A 23 56.87 9.60 -8.75
N ALA A 24 57.53 10.36 -7.89
CA ALA A 24 57.95 11.74 -8.10
C ALA A 24 59.08 11.86 -9.11
N THR A 25 58.94 12.79 -10.06
CA THR A 25 60.05 13.40 -10.79
C THR A 25 59.89 14.90 -10.76
N GLY A 26 60.91 15.59 -10.26
CA GLY A 26 60.98 17.04 -10.18
C GLY A 26 61.28 17.71 -11.51
N GLY A 27 61.06 19.03 -11.57
CA GLY A 27 61.44 19.91 -12.67
C GLY A 27 60.76 21.26 -12.54
N ALA A 28 61.54 22.31 -12.31
CA ALA A 28 61.10 23.66 -11.99
C ALA A 28 60.66 24.49 -13.21
N SER A 29 59.76 25.45 -12.98
CA SER A 29 59.92 26.91 -13.22
C SER A 29 58.68 27.64 -13.77
N ASN A 30 58.36 28.74 -13.07
CA ASN A 30 57.70 30.00 -13.43
C ASN A 30 56.71 30.09 -14.61
N SER A 31 55.45 30.48 -14.33
CA SER A 31 54.89 31.84 -14.53
C SER A 31 53.35 31.85 -14.46
N ARG A 32 52.77 32.88 -13.81
CA ARG A 32 51.34 33.27 -13.78
C ARG A 32 50.97 33.98 -15.11
N PRO A 33 49.68 34.22 -15.49
CA PRO A 33 48.51 34.49 -14.62
C PRO A 33 47.11 33.99 -15.08
N SER A 34 46.15 34.15 -14.15
CA SER A 34 44.71 34.43 -14.30
C SER A 34 43.85 33.66 -15.31
N SER A 35 42.85 32.90 -14.82
CA SER A 35 41.51 32.87 -15.43
C SER A 35 40.46 32.26 -14.48
N ASN A 36 39.35 32.97 -14.34
CA ASN A 36 38.11 32.52 -13.71
C ASN A 36 37.53 31.32 -14.48
N TYR A 37 37.22 30.22 -13.78
CA TYR A 37 36.28 29.23 -14.30
C TYR A 37 35.40 28.67 -13.17
N TYR A 38 34.14 29.10 -13.20
CA TYR A 38 33.03 28.45 -12.50
C TYR A 38 32.80 27.07 -13.12
N GLY A 39 33.23 26.02 -12.43
CA GLY A 39 32.91 24.63 -12.79
C GLY A 39 31.62 24.18 -12.11
N GLN A 40 30.48 24.38 -12.78
CA GLN A 40 29.25 23.64 -12.48
C GLN A 40 29.53 22.14 -12.61
N ARG A 41 29.59 21.42 -11.49
CA ARG A 41 29.49 19.96 -11.50
C ARG A 41 28.03 19.59 -11.69
N ARG A 42 27.66 19.22 -12.92
CA ARG A 42 26.50 18.34 -13.17
C ARG A 42 26.79 17.02 -12.47
N VAL A 43 26.03 16.72 -11.43
CA VAL A 43 25.90 15.35 -10.93
C VAL A 43 25.06 14.62 -11.99
N ALA A 44 25.66 13.62 -12.62
CA ALA A 44 24.93 12.72 -13.51
C ALA A 44 23.90 11.96 -12.67
N GLU A 45 22.62 12.18 -12.97
CA GLU A 45 21.56 11.27 -12.54
C GLU A 45 21.80 9.91 -13.21
N PRO A 46 21.89 8.80 -12.45
CA PRO A 46 21.80 7.50 -13.06
C PRO A 46 20.34 7.29 -13.49
N ALA A 47 20.13 7.22 -14.81
CA ALA A 47 18.90 6.70 -15.39
C ALA A 47 18.77 5.22 -14.99
N HIS A 48 18.12 4.97 -13.86
CA HIS A 48 17.75 3.61 -13.45
C HIS A 48 16.49 3.20 -14.22
N GLY A 49 16.71 2.50 -15.32
CA GLY A 49 15.66 1.74 -15.98
C GLY A 49 15.10 0.69 -15.02
N TYR A 50 13.79 0.74 -14.79
CA TYR A 50 13.05 -0.32 -14.10
C TYR A 50 13.10 -1.60 -14.96
N HIS A 51 14.08 -2.47 -14.73
CA HIS A 51 14.00 -3.83 -15.23
C HIS A 51 12.99 -4.61 -14.38
N ARG A 52 11.74 -4.69 -14.87
CA ARG A 52 10.78 -5.69 -14.44
C ARG A 52 11.34 -7.07 -14.77
N ALA A 53 11.64 -7.86 -13.75
CA ALA A 53 11.82 -9.30 -13.91
C ALA A 53 10.48 -9.91 -14.34
N ALA A 54 10.37 -10.24 -15.63
CA ALA A 54 9.28 -11.05 -16.13
C ALA A 54 9.40 -12.44 -15.50
N TRP A 55 8.40 -12.82 -14.71
CA TRP A 55 8.19 -14.21 -14.32
C TRP A 55 7.79 -15.01 -15.57
N THR A 56 8.76 -15.62 -16.24
CA THR A 56 8.53 -16.59 -17.32
C THR A 56 8.52 -18.00 -16.76
N GLY A 57 7.39 -18.39 -16.16
CA GLY A 57 7.11 -19.78 -15.84
C GLY A 57 6.38 -20.47 -16.99
N TYR A 58 7.04 -21.46 -17.62
CA TYR A 58 6.50 -22.50 -18.51
C TYR A 58 5.56 -22.05 -19.65
N ALA A 59 6.16 -21.72 -20.81
CA ALA A 59 5.46 -21.70 -22.09
C ALA A 59 5.44 -23.12 -22.69
N GLY A 60 4.44 -23.92 -22.30
CA GLY A 60 3.96 -24.99 -23.18
C GLY A 60 3.17 -24.33 -24.31
N TYR A 61 3.45 -24.68 -25.56
CA TYR A 61 2.74 -24.20 -26.74
C TYR A 61 1.23 -24.50 -26.60
N ALA A 62 0.46 -23.49 -26.20
CA ALA A 62 -0.99 -23.47 -26.35
C ALA A 62 -1.32 -22.69 -27.63
N PRO A 63 -2.18 -23.21 -28.52
CA PRO A 63 -2.61 -22.48 -29.71
C PRO A 63 -3.30 -21.16 -29.33
N PRO A 64 -3.34 -20.16 -30.24
CA PRO A 64 -3.97 -18.87 -29.96
C PRO A 64 -5.48 -19.08 -29.74
N CYS A 65 -5.89 -19.19 -28.48
CA CYS A 65 -7.28 -19.09 -28.10
C CYS A 65 -7.71 -17.65 -28.35
N ALA A 66 -8.63 -17.45 -29.30
CA ALA A 66 -9.37 -16.21 -29.43
C ALA A 66 -9.87 -15.77 -28.04
N ALA A 67 -9.65 -14.51 -27.69
CA ALA A 67 -10.16 -13.96 -26.44
C ALA A 67 -11.66 -14.27 -26.34
N PRO A 68 -12.12 -14.98 -25.29
CA PRO A 68 -13.54 -15.29 -25.16
C PRO A 68 -14.33 -13.99 -25.20
N GLN A 69 -15.19 -13.83 -26.22
CA GLN A 69 -16.22 -12.82 -26.24
C GLN A 69 -17.25 -13.23 -25.19
N TRP A 70 -17.03 -12.79 -23.96
CA TRP A 70 -18.00 -12.98 -22.89
C TRP A 70 -19.27 -12.22 -23.28
N PRO A 71 -20.45 -12.86 -23.25
CA PRO A 71 -21.69 -12.14 -23.44
C PRO A 71 -21.71 -11.04 -22.38
N MET A 72 -21.84 -9.78 -22.82
CA MET A 72 -22.19 -8.70 -21.92
C MET A 72 -23.56 -9.05 -21.36
N THR A 73 -23.58 -9.67 -20.18
CA THR A 73 -24.80 -9.75 -19.38
C THR A 73 -25.27 -8.31 -19.24
N GLN A 74 -26.41 -8.00 -19.87
CA GLN A 74 -27.01 -6.69 -19.74
C GLN A 74 -27.13 -6.38 -18.26
N PRO A 75 -26.81 -5.14 -17.82
CA PRO A 75 -27.02 -4.77 -16.44
C PRO A 75 -28.47 -5.06 -16.11
N VAL A 76 -28.70 -6.01 -15.20
CA VAL A 76 -30.01 -6.20 -14.59
C VAL A 76 -30.41 -4.83 -14.10
N SER A 77 -31.47 -4.25 -14.68
CA SER A 77 -31.96 -2.94 -14.29
C SER A 77 -32.01 -2.90 -12.77
N PRO A 78 -31.39 -1.93 -12.10
CA PRO A 78 -31.46 -1.83 -10.65
C PRO A 78 -32.94 -1.66 -10.32
N GLY A 79 -33.57 -2.75 -9.89
CA GLY A 79 -34.89 -2.68 -9.30
C GLY A 79 -34.77 -1.62 -8.22
N ILE A 80 -35.60 -0.58 -8.33
CA ILE A 80 -35.72 0.46 -7.31
C ILE A 80 -36.29 -0.24 -6.09
N LEU A 81 -35.42 -0.93 -5.36
CA LEU A 81 -35.69 -1.37 -4.00
C LEU A 81 -35.80 -0.07 -3.24
N HIS A 82 -37.04 0.31 -2.92
CA HIS A 82 -37.34 1.25 -1.86
C HIS A 82 -36.60 0.75 -0.61
N ARG A 83 -35.37 1.24 -0.41
CA ARG A 83 -34.64 1.08 0.84
C ARG A 83 -35.54 1.70 1.90
N ALA A 84 -36.13 0.84 2.74
CA ALA A 84 -36.68 1.28 4.02
C ALA A 84 -35.65 2.23 4.65
N SER A 85 -36.11 3.41 5.08
CA SER A 85 -35.29 4.48 5.64
C SER A 85 -34.21 3.91 6.56
N GLU A 86 -32.99 3.79 6.03
CA GLU A 86 -31.88 3.22 6.78
C GLU A 86 -31.62 4.17 7.97
N PRO A 87 -31.43 3.63 9.19
CA PRO A 87 -31.16 4.46 10.35
C PRO A 87 -29.95 5.35 10.05
N ALA A 88 -30.10 6.64 10.32
CA ALA A 88 -29.02 7.60 10.13
C ALA A 88 -27.81 7.12 10.95
N LEU A 89 -26.67 6.95 10.28
CA LEU A 89 -25.44 6.53 10.95
C LEU A 89 -24.94 7.69 11.83
N GLU A 90 -25.12 7.57 13.14
CA GLU A 90 -24.57 8.53 14.09
C GLU A 90 -23.08 8.27 14.31
N LEU A 91 -22.26 9.17 13.77
CA LEU A 91 -20.81 9.14 13.98
C LEU A 91 -20.44 9.88 15.26
N PRO A 92 -19.60 9.29 16.13
CA PRO A 92 -18.95 10.04 17.20
C PRO A 92 -18.22 11.28 16.66
N ALA A 93 -18.18 12.35 17.46
CA ALA A 93 -17.60 13.63 17.04
C ALA A 93 -16.14 13.49 16.54
N HIS A 94 -15.34 12.64 17.18
CA HIS A 94 -13.97 12.36 16.75
C HIS A 94 -13.92 11.69 15.36
N ALA A 95 -14.75 10.66 15.13
CA ALA A 95 -14.81 9.95 13.85
C ALA A 95 -15.26 10.88 12.72
N LYS A 96 -16.22 11.77 12.99
CA LYS A 96 -16.65 12.82 12.04
C LYS A 96 -15.49 13.76 11.68
N ALA A 97 -14.75 14.27 12.66
CA ALA A 97 -13.62 15.17 12.42
C ALA A 97 -12.48 14.51 11.63
N VAL A 98 -12.20 13.23 11.89
CA VAL A 98 -11.22 12.44 11.13
C VAL A 98 -11.70 12.24 9.69
N LEU A 99 -12.97 11.89 9.48
CA LEU A 99 -13.56 11.72 8.15
C LEU A 99 -13.57 13.01 7.33
N GLU A 100 -13.89 14.15 7.93
CA GLU A 100 -13.78 15.47 7.29
C GLU A 100 -12.34 15.79 6.88
N THR A 101 -11.38 15.43 7.73
CA THR A 101 -9.95 15.56 7.43
C THR A 101 -9.53 14.66 6.26
N HIS A 102 -10.00 13.41 6.20
CA HIS A 102 -9.77 12.54 5.04
C HIS A 102 -10.40 13.09 3.77
N SER A 103 -11.63 13.59 3.85
CA SER A 103 -12.34 14.17 2.71
C SER A 103 -11.57 15.34 2.09
N ARG A 104 -11.06 16.26 2.93
CA ARG A 104 -10.20 17.36 2.47
C ARG A 104 -8.90 16.86 1.84
N LYS A 105 -8.24 15.87 2.44
CA LYS A 105 -7.01 15.29 1.89
C LYS A 105 -7.23 14.61 0.55
N LEU A 106 -8.35 13.89 0.39
CA LEU A 106 -8.71 13.25 -0.88
C LEU A 106 -8.95 14.27 -1.99
N GLU A 107 -9.63 15.38 -1.68
CA GLU A 107 -9.87 16.43 -2.66
C GLU A 107 -8.57 17.16 -3.04
N ASP A 108 -7.71 17.49 -2.08
CA ASP A 108 -6.37 18.04 -2.33
C ASP A 108 -5.50 17.08 -3.19
N GLN A 109 -5.49 15.78 -2.86
CA GLN A 109 -4.78 14.78 -3.66
C GLN A 109 -5.31 14.71 -5.09
N LYS A 110 -6.64 14.71 -5.26
CA LYS A 110 -7.27 14.72 -6.58
C LYS A 110 -6.90 15.98 -7.38
N GLN A 111 -6.91 17.16 -6.75
CA GLN A 111 -6.56 18.42 -7.41
C GLN A 111 -5.10 18.46 -7.88
N LYS A 112 -4.19 17.77 -7.17
CA LYS A 112 -2.78 17.62 -7.55
C LYS A 112 -2.57 16.67 -8.75
N LEU A 113 -3.55 15.83 -9.08
CA LEU A 113 -3.46 14.95 -10.24
C LEU A 113 -3.69 15.72 -11.54
N CYS A 114 -3.00 15.31 -12.60
CA CYS A 114 -3.32 15.76 -13.94
C CYS A 114 -4.75 15.35 -14.35
N PRO A 115 -5.35 15.94 -15.39
CA PRO A 115 -6.72 15.63 -15.80
C PRO A 115 -7.00 14.13 -16.04
N VAL A 116 -6.01 13.38 -16.55
CA VAL A 116 -6.10 11.92 -16.71
C VAL A 116 -6.15 11.23 -15.35
N GLY A 117 -5.27 11.60 -14.43
CA GLY A 117 -5.25 11.04 -13.07
C GLY A 117 -6.53 11.34 -12.28
N GLN A 118 -7.13 12.52 -12.45
CA GLN A 118 -8.43 12.87 -11.85
C GLN A 118 -9.56 11.96 -12.34
N ARG A 119 -9.52 11.53 -13.61
CA ARG A 119 -10.47 10.55 -14.17
C ARG A 119 -10.22 9.15 -13.62
N VAL A 120 -8.96 8.72 -13.51
CA VAL A 120 -8.59 7.45 -12.85
C VAL A 120 -9.10 7.42 -11.41
N PHE A 121 -8.91 8.51 -10.66
CA PHE A 121 -9.41 8.66 -9.29
C PHE A 121 -10.94 8.57 -9.22
N SER A 122 -11.63 9.26 -10.14
CA SER A 122 -13.11 9.23 -10.20
C SER A 122 -13.64 7.85 -10.56
N ALA A 123 -12.99 7.15 -11.51
CA ALA A 123 -13.32 5.79 -11.89
C ALA A 123 -13.13 4.80 -10.71
N LEU A 124 -12.04 4.95 -9.95
CA LEU A 124 -11.78 4.15 -8.76
C LEU A 124 -12.87 4.35 -7.71
N ARG A 125 -13.19 5.61 -7.40
CA ARG A 125 -14.25 5.97 -6.43
C ARG A 125 -15.60 5.40 -6.84
N ASN A 126 -15.96 5.49 -8.12
CA ASN A 126 -17.23 4.95 -8.61
C ASN A 126 -17.27 3.42 -8.50
N ALA A 127 -16.16 2.74 -8.81
CA ALA A 127 -16.04 1.29 -8.63
C ALA A 127 -16.17 0.89 -7.15
N MET A 128 -15.61 1.69 -6.23
CA MET A 128 -15.75 1.48 -4.78
C MET A 128 -17.21 1.57 -4.35
N SER A 129 -17.90 2.67 -4.69
CA SER A 129 -19.31 2.85 -4.34
C SER A 129 -20.18 1.72 -4.89
N GLN A 130 -19.95 1.32 -6.14
CA GLN A 130 -20.67 0.21 -6.76
C GLN A 130 -20.42 -1.12 -6.03
N ALA A 131 -19.16 -1.43 -5.71
CA ALA A 131 -18.82 -2.66 -5.00
C ALA A 131 -19.39 -2.69 -3.57
N ALA A 132 -19.50 -1.54 -2.93
CA ALA A 132 -20.09 -1.40 -1.62
C ALA A 132 -21.62 -1.59 -1.62
N SER A 133 -22.32 -1.05 -2.62
CA SER A 133 -23.78 -1.17 -2.72
C SER A 133 -24.24 -2.54 -3.19
N GLU A 134 -23.55 -3.11 -4.18
CA GLU A 134 -23.94 -4.36 -4.84
C GLU A 134 -23.20 -5.59 -4.30
N GLN A 135 -22.34 -5.41 -3.30
CA GLN A 135 -21.47 -6.47 -2.74
C GLN A 135 -20.65 -7.21 -3.80
N TRP A 136 -20.17 -6.49 -4.82
CA TRP A 136 -19.46 -7.10 -5.95
C TRP A 136 -18.15 -7.74 -5.54
N VAL A 137 -18.00 -9.01 -5.91
CA VAL A 137 -16.78 -9.80 -5.72
C VAL A 137 -15.69 -9.40 -6.71
N GLU A 138 -16.05 -8.99 -7.93
CA GLU A 138 -15.11 -8.65 -9.01
C GLU A 138 -14.85 -7.13 -9.10
N PHE A 139 -14.23 -6.58 -8.05
CA PHE A 139 -13.91 -5.14 -8.00
C PHE A 139 -13.10 -4.66 -9.20
N GLU A 140 -12.06 -5.42 -9.60
CA GLU A 140 -11.20 -5.04 -10.72
C GLU A 140 -11.96 -4.92 -12.04
N ARG A 141 -12.94 -5.79 -12.27
CA ARG A 141 -13.81 -5.73 -13.46
C ARG A 141 -14.63 -4.44 -13.47
N ALA A 142 -15.24 -4.08 -12.34
CA ALA A 142 -15.95 -2.81 -12.19
C ALA A 142 -15.01 -1.62 -12.48
N PHE A 143 -13.81 -1.65 -11.92
CA PHE A 143 -12.85 -0.58 -12.10
C PHE A 143 -12.42 -0.43 -13.56
N ARG A 144 -12.13 -1.53 -14.26
CA ARG A 144 -11.86 -1.52 -15.72
C ARG A 144 -13.02 -0.93 -16.51
N GLN A 145 -14.27 -1.27 -16.18
CA GLN A 145 -15.45 -0.71 -16.85
C GLN A 145 -15.56 0.80 -16.65
N HIS A 146 -15.33 1.31 -15.43
CA HIS A 146 -15.33 2.76 -15.17
C HIS A 146 -14.16 3.47 -15.87
N LEU A 147 -12.98 2.85 -15.96
CA LEU A 147 -11.86 3.37 -16.74
C LEU A 147 -12.18 3.45 -18.24
N ALA A 148 -12.76 2.39 -18.82
CA ALA A 148 -13.15 2.36 -20.23
C ALA A 148 -14.15 3.47 -20.60
N ARG A 149 -15.07 3.81 -19.67
CA ARG A 149 -16.01 4.94 -19.85
C ARG A 149 -15.33 6.31 -19.92
N CYS A 150 -14.07 6.44 -19.53
CA CYS A 150 -13.35 7.71 -19.60
C CYS A 150 -13.02 8.13 -21.05
N ARG A 151 -13.07 7.21 -22.03
CA ARG A 151 -12.80 7.43 -23.47
C ARG A 151 -11.43 8.09 -23.78
N LEU A 152 -10.39 7.71 -23.03
CA LEU A 152 -9.02 8.24 -23.20
C LEU A 152 -8.03 7.16 -23.71
N GLY A 153 -8.51 6.29 -24.60
CA GLY A 153 -7.77 5.10 -25.06
C GLY A 153 -8.07 3.85 -24.24
N LEU A 154 -7.40 2.75 -24.58
CA LEU A 154 -7.55 1.48 -23.88
C LEU A 154 -6.75 1.51 -22.56
N PRO A 155 -7.41 1.41 -21.39
CA PRO A 155 -6.70 1.34 -20.13
C PRO A 155 -5.94 0.02 -20.02
N SER A 156 -4.67 0.09 -19.62
CA SER A 156 -3.99 -1.06 -19.02
C SER A 156 -4.19 -1.02 -17.51
N LEU A 157 -4.55 -2.15 -16.93
CA LEU A 157 -4.68 -2.31 -15.49
C LEU A 157 -4.02 -3.64 -15.12
N GLU A 158 -3.05 -3.59 -14.23
CA GLU A 158 -2.30 -4.75 -13.76
C GLU A 158 -2.31 -4.76 -12.23
N ARG A 159 -2.68 -5.89 -11.65
CA ARG A 159 -2.70 -6.03 -10.21
C ARG A 159 -1.28 -6.16 -9.66
N VAL A 160 -0.92 -5.26 -8.75
CA VAL A 160 0.37 -5.27 -8.05
C VAL A 160 0.26 -6.01 -6.71
N ALA A 161 -0.84 -5.76 -5.98
CA ALA A 161 -1.14 -6.42 -4.72
C ALA A 161 -2.64 -6.44 -4.44
N SER A 162 -3.03 -7.00 -3.29
CA SER A 162 -4.41 -6.88 -2.81
C SER A 162 -4.79 -5.40 -2.69
N GLY A 163 -5.89 -5.00 -3.33
CA GLY A 163 -6.34 -3.61 -3.32
C GLY A 163 -5.39 -2.61 -3.99
N GLN A 164 -4.40 -3.05 -4.80
CA GLN A 164 -3.45 -2.16 -5.47
C GLN A 164 -3.18 -2.57 -6.91
N TRP A 165 -3.14 -1.60 -7.83
CA TRP A 165 -2.97 -1.80 -9.26
C TRP A 165 -2.01 -0.77 -9.86
N SER A 166 -1.24 -1.19 -10.85
CA SER A 166 -0.60 -0.31 -11.82
C SER A 166 -1.62 -0.05 -12.94
N CYS A 167 -1.84 1.21 -13.27
CA CYS A 167 -2.80 1.65 -14.27
C CYS A 167 -2.11 2.54 -15.28
N SER A 168 -2.17 2.19 -16.56
CA SER A 168 -1.71 3.03 -17.66
C SER A 168 -2.91 3.53 -18.46
N LEU A 169 -3.05 4.86 -18.60
CA LEU A 169 -4.13 5.49 -19.36
C LEU A 169 -3.60 6.72 -20.09
N ALA A 170 -3.89 6.83 -21.39
CA ALA A 170 -3.43 7.93 -22.24
C ALA A 170 -1.91 8.19 -22.14
N GLY A 171 -1.10 7.13 -22.14
CA GLY A 171 0.37 7.21 -22.07
C GLY A 171 0.92 7.67 -20.71
N ARG A 172 0.11 7.66 -19.65
CA ARG A 172 0.54 7.99 -18.29
C ARG A 172 0.33 6.79 -17.37
N ASP A 173 1.31 6.57 -16.49
CA ASP A 173 1.29 5.51 -15.51
C ASP A 173 0.92 6.04 -14.12
N PHE A 174 0.07 5.26 -13.45
CA PHE A 174 -0.44 5.55 -12.12
C PHE A 174 -0.33 4.32 -11.23
N LEU A 175 0.01 4.53 -9.97
CA LEU A 175 -0.23 3.57 -8.91
C LEU A 175 -1.59 3.88 -8.27
N VAL A 176 -2.45 2.88 -8.25
CA VAL A 176 -3.83 2.97 -7.76
C VAL A 176 -3.98 2.04 -6.56
N SER A 177 -4.63 2.51 -5.50
CA SER A 177 -4.79 1.71 -4.28
C SER A 177 -6.07 2.04 -3.50
N LEU A 178 -6.56 1.05 -2.77
CA LEU A 178 -7.64 1.17 -1.79
C LEU A 178 -7.06 1.03 -0.38
N ARG A 179 -7.08 2.13 0.37
CA ARG A 179 -6.55 2.18 1.74
C ARG A 179 -7.69 1.97 2.72
N THR A 180 -7.52 1.08 3.69
CA THR A 180 -8.44 0.93 4.82
C THR A 180 -7.85 1.51 6.11
N GLU A 181 -8.68 2.23 6.86
CA GLU A 181 -8.37 2.79 8.17
C GLU A 181 -9.50 2.56 9.17
N VAL A 182 -9.17 2.65 10.46
CA VAL A 182 -10.14 2.65 11.58
C VAL A 182 -10.21 4.07 12.12
N LEU A 183 -11.41 4.65 12.19
CA LEU A 183 -11.66 6.01 12.68
C LEU A 183 -11.72 6.06 14.21
N ALA A 184 -10.69 5.54 14.86
CA ALA A 184 -10.54 5.58 16.30
C ALA A 184 -9.06 5.71 16.66
N ASP A 185 -8.77 6.33 17.79
CA ASP A 185 -7.42 6.47 18.32
C ASP A 185 -7.14 5.45 19.42
N GLY A 186 -5.85 5.23 19.71
CA GLY A 186 -5.41 4.41 20.84
C GLY A 186 -5.17 2.94 20.50
N GLN A 187 -4.84 2.16 21.54
CA GLN A 187 -4.40 0.77 21.40
C GLN A 187 -5.52 -0.14 20.89
N GLU A 188 -6.75 0.04 21.37
CA GLU A 188 -7.90 -0.78 20.96
C GLU A 188 -8.19 -0.69 19.45
N ALA A 189 -8.06 0.50 18.87
CA ALA A 189 -8.21 0.72 17.44
C ALA A 189 -7.13 0.00 16.63
N ASN A 190 -5.88 0.00 17.13
CA ASN A 190 -4.77 -0.73 16.52
C ASN A 190 -4.97 -2.25 16.61
N ASP A 191 -5.43 -2.76 17.76
CA ASP A 191 -5.71 -4.18 17.97
C ASP A 191 -6.88 -4.65 17.11
N PHE A 192 -7.92 -3.81 16.97
CA PHE A 192 -9.02 -4.05 16.05
C PHE A 192 -8.54 -4.08 14.59
N LEU A 193 -7.72 -3.11 14.15
CA LEU A 193 -7.15 -3.09 12.81
C LEU A 193 -6.28 -4.33 12.54
N ALA A 194 -5.51 -4.80 13.53
CA ALA A 194 -4.70 -6.00 13.41
C ALA A 194 -5.57 -7.26 13.19
N ARG A 195 -6.64 -7.41 13.99
CA ARG A 195 -7.63 -8.50 13.80
C ARG A 195 -8.33 -8.39 12.45
N LEU A 196 -8.75 -7.19 12.06
CA LEU A 196 -9.40 -6.95 10.76
C LEU A 196 -8.50 -7.32 9.58
N LYS A 197 -7.20 -7.02 9.65
CA LYS A 197 -6.22 -7.45 8.64
C LYS A 197 -6.07 -8.97 8.58
N GLN A 198 -6.04 -9.64 9.74
CA GLN A 198 -5.98 -11.10 9.79
C GLN A 198 -7.21 -11.72 9.12
N GLU A 199 -8.39 -11.18 9.41
CA GLU A 199 -9.64 -11.61 8.82
C GLU A 199 -9.72 -11.37 7.31
N ALA A 200 -9.28 -10.19 6.86
CA ALA A 200 -9.19 -9.88 5.43
C ALA A 200 -8.23 -10.82 4.68
N ARG A 201 -7.12 -11.23 5.31
CA ARG A 201 -6.22 -12.25 4.75
C ARG A 201 -6.90 -13.61 4.66
N ARG A 202 -7.64 -14.02 5.70
CA ARG A 202 -8.41 -15.27 5.72
C ARG A 202 -9.44 -15.29 4.60
N VAL A 203 -10.27 -14.26 4.52
CA VAL A 203 -11.26 -14.08 3.45
C VAL A 203 -10.61 -14.15 2.08
N ARG A 204 -9.48 -13.45 1.88
CA ARG A 204 -8.75 -13.50 0.61
C ARG A 204 -8.25 -14.91 0.29
N GLY A 205 -7.67 -15.61 1.26
CA GLY A 205 -7.21 -16.99 1.10
C GLY A 205 -8.33 -17.86 0.59
N THR A 206 -9.46 -17.89 1.30
CA THR A 206 -10.65 -18.66 0.94
C THR A 206 -11.25 -18.26 -0.39
N LEU A 207 -11.26 -16.96 -0.72
CA LEU A 207 -11.80 -16.48 -1.99
C LEU A 207 -11.03 -17.04 -3.21
N PHE A 208 -9.71 -17.21 -3.06
CA PHE A 208 -8.82 -17.66 -4.13
C PHE A 208 -8.37 -19.13 -4.00
N GLU A 209 -8.87 -19.86 -3.00
CA GLU A 209 -8.66 -21.31 -2.85
C GLU A 209 -9.13 -22.09 -4.09
N HIS A 210 -8.45 -23.22 -4.36
CA HIS A 210 -8.79 -24.16 -5.44
C HIS A 210 -9.03 -23.51 -6.82
N GLY A 211 -8.16 -22.57 -7.23
CA GLY A 211 -8.29 -21.88 -8.51
C GLY A 211 -9.44 -20.86 -8.54
N ALA A 212 -9.66 -20.19 -7.40
CA ALA A 212 -10.70 -19.18 -7.19
C ALA A 212 -12.14 -19.72 -7.36
N TRP A 213 -12.39 -20.93 -6.87
CA TRP A 213 -13.72 -21.55 -6.95
C TRP A 213 -14.80 -20.69 -6.27
N TRP A 214 -14.53 -20.17 -5.07
CA TRP A 214 -15.46 -19.31 -4.33
C TRP A 214 -15.79 -18.03 -5.09
N MET A 215 -14.77 -17.37 -5.64
CA MET A 215 -14.97 -16.17 -6.45
C MET A 215 -15.89 -16.43 -7.65
N LYS A 216 -15.62 -17.50 -8.42
CA LYS A 216 -16.44 -17.88 -9.58
C LYS A 216 -17.88 -18.23 -9.17
N SER A 217 -18.04 -19.00 -8.10
CA SER A 217 -19.34 -19.45 -7.61
C SER A 217 -20.20 -18.30 -7.11
N LEU A 218 -19.60 -17.33 -6.39
CA LEU A 218 -20.30 -16.12 -5.96
C LEU A 218 -20.72 -15.25 -7.14
N VAL A 219 -19.85 -15.06 -8.14
CA VAL A 219 -20.15 -14.27 -9.35
C VAL A 219 -21.27 -14.89 -10.18
N GLN A 220 -21.31 -16.22 -10.26
CA GLN A 220 -22.34 -16.95 -11.00
C GLN A 220 -23.64 -17.17 -10.21
N GLY A 221 -23.69 -16.73 -8.94
CA GLY A 221 -24.83 -16.96 -8.06
C GLY A 221 -25.02 -18.42 -7.65
N LEU A 222 -24.00 -19.27 -7.82
CA LEU A 222 -24.00 -20.68 -7.43
C LEU A 222 -23.76 -20.88 -5.93
N ALA A 223 -23.16 -19.88 -5.27
CA ALA A 223 -22.96 -19.86 -3.83
C ALA A 223 -23.43 -18.53 -3.25
N SER A 224 -23.96 -18.56 -2.04
CA SER A 224 -24.30 -17.32 -1.32
C SER A 224 -23.08 -16.76 -0.58
N LYS A 225 -23.11 -15.46 -0.29
CA LYS A 225 -22.11 -14.84 0.60
C LYS A 225 -22.13 -15.49 2.00
N GLU A 226 -23.29 -15.94 2.47
CA GLU A 226 -23.41 -16.60 3.77
C GLU A 226 -22.64 -17.94 3.79
N ASP A 227 -22.75 -18.74 2.73
CA ASP A 227 -22.01 -20.00 2.59
C ASP A 227 -20.51 -19.75 2.54
N PHE A 228 -20.09 -18.71 1.80
CA PHE A 228 -18.70 -18.29 1.77
C PHE A 228 -18.18 -17.87 3.15
N LEU A 229 -18.97 -17.11 3.93
CA LEU A 229 -18.60 -16.71 5.28
C LEU A 229 -18.57 -17.91 6.25
N LYS A 230 -19.45 -18.89 6.09
CA LYS A 230 -19.38 -20.17 6.83
C LYS A 230 -18.08 -20.88 6.52
N GLN A 231 -17.68 -20.96 5.24
CA GLN A 231 -16.41 -21.55 4.87
C GLN A 231 -15.22 -20.79 5.45
N CYS A 232 -15.23 -19.45 5.43
CA CYS A 232 -14.18 -18.64 6.04
C CYS A 232 -14.01 -18.95 7.54
N ARG A 233 -15.10 -19.26 8.26
CA ARG A 233 -15.04 -19.66 9.67
C ARG A 233 -14.45 -21.06 9.84
N VAL A 234 -14.79 -22.01 8.96
CA VAL A 234 -14.34 -23.42 9.01
C VAL A 234 -12.90 -23.59 8.53
N ALA A 235 -12.44 -22.78 7.57
CA ALA A 235 -11.07 -22.79 7.07
C ALA A 235 -10.02 -22.43 8.16
N TRP A 236 -10.46 -22.21 9.40
CA TRP A 236 -9.65 -21.95 10.59
C TRP A 236 -9.80 -23.12 11.58
N PRO A 237 -8.77 -23.98 11.81
CA PRO A 237 -7.59 -23.55 12.57
C PRO A 237 -6.22 -24.16 12.17
N GLN A 238 -6.04 -24.76 10.98
CA GLN A 238 -4.85 -25.61 10.72
C GLN A 238 -3.66 -24.99 9.97
N GLY A 239 -3.73 -23.76 9.44
CA GLY A 239 -2.65 -23.26 8.56
C GLY A 239 -2.23 -21.81 8.73
N CYS A 240 -3.06 -20.92 9.25
CA CYS A 240 -2.76 -19.48 9.16
C CYS A 240 -2.04 -18.89 10.38
N ALA A 241 -1.95 -19.62 11.50
CA ALA A 241 -0.92 -19.38 12.52
C ALA A 241 0.42 -20.07 12.18
N GLY A 242 0.47 -20.82 11.06
CA GLY A 242 1.52 -21.80 10.80
C GLY A 242 1.68 -22.23 9.34
N LEU A 243 1.71 -21.29 8.39
CA LEU A 243 2.40 -21.51 7.10
C LEU A 243 3.92 -21.75 7.33
N SER A 244 4.39 -21.67 8.58
CA SER A 244 5.77 -21.92 9.02
C SER A 244 6.13 -23.38 9.33
N ARG A 245 5.47 -24.42 8.78
CA ARG A 245 6.02 -25.78 8.92
C ARG A 245 6.32 -26.56 7.64
N SER A 246 5.88 -26.12 6.47
CA SER A 246 6.18 -26.88 5.24
C SER A 246 6.47 -26.06 3.98
N SER A 247 6.13 -24.77 3.89
CA SER A 247 6.75 -23.89 2.89
C SER A 247 8.09 -23.39 3.47
N GLY A 248 9.19 -23.78 2.83
CA GLY A 248 10.55 -23.63 3.33
C GLY A 248 10.95 -22.20 3.71
N ARG A 249 12.16 -22.09 4.26
CA ARG A 249 12.89 -20.84 4.57
C ARG A 249 12.84 -19.75 3.49
N GLU A 250 12.44 -20.07 2.25
CA GLU A 250 12.42 -19.21 1.07
C GLU A 250 11.49 -17.98 1.18
N ASP A 251 10.48 -18.02 2.04
CA ASP A 251 9.48 -16.94 2.13
C ASP A 251 9.72 -15.93 3.28
N ALA A 252 10.82 -16.10 4.01
CA ALA A 252 11.30 -15.12 4.99
C ALA A 252 12.14 -14.03 4.30
N CYS A 253 12.03 -12.80 4.79
CA CYS A 253 12.90 -11.71 4.38
C CYS A 253 14.29 -11.90 4.99
N GLU A 254 15.34 -11.85 4.17
CA GLU A 254 16.74 -12.04 4.60
C GLU A 254 17.20 -10.97 5.59
N TRP A 255 16.59 -9.79 5.55
CA TRP A 255 16.96 -8.66 6.40
C TRP A 255 16.33 -8.71 7.80
N CYS A 256 15.01 -8.93 7.86
CA CYS A 256 14.28 -8.86 9.13
C CYS A 256 13.79 -10.22 9.66
N GLY A 257 13.95 -11.31 8.90
CA GLY A 257 13.48 -12.65 9.25
C GLY A 257 11.95 -12.82 9.21
N CYS A 258 11.17 -11.74 9.08
CA CYS A 258 9.72 -11.81 8.96
C CYS A 258 9.29 -12.37 7.61
N SER A 259 8.12 -13.02 7.55
CA SER A 259 7.50 -13.39 6.26
C SER A 259 7.36 -12.17 5.36
N LYS A 260 7.71 -12.32 4.07
CA LYS A 260 7.59 -11.29 3.04
C LYS A 260 6.16 -10.71 2.97
N ALA A 261 5.14 -11.53 3.23
CA ALA A 261 3.73 -11.13 3.26
C ALA A 261 3.31 -10.25 4.46
N SER A 262 4.07 -10.24 5.55
CA SER A 262 3.64 -9.60 6.80
C SER A 262 3.69 -8.05 6.75
N SER A 263 4.61 -7.49 5.95
CA SER A 263 4.83 -6.05 5.77
C SER A 263 4.84 -5.66 4.29
N HIS A 264 3.85 -6.13 3.55
CA HIS A 264 3.72 -5.87 2.12
C HIS A 264 3.08 -4.50 1.87
N LEU A 265 3.76 -3.65 1.09
CA LEU A 265 3.29 -2.35 0.64
C LEU A 265 3.53 -2.27 -0.88
N ALA A 266 2.45 -2.12 -1.66
CA ALA A 266 2.50 -2.06 -3.13
C ALA A 266 3.28 -3.22 -3.77
N GLY A 267 3.00 -4.44 -3.33
CA GLY A 267 3.61 -5.64 -3.91
C GLY A 267 5.06 -5.89 -3.51
N SER A 268 5.62 -5.06 -2.63
CA SER A 268 6.99 -5.20 -2.13
C SER A 268 7.01 -5.33 -0.61
N HIS A 269 7.90 -6.17 -0.09
CA HIS A 269 8.13 -6.27 1.34
C HIS A 269 8.96 -5.07 1.82
N LEU A 270 8.42 -4.27 2.73
CA LEU A 270 9.13 -3.14 3.34
C LEU A 270 9.30 -3.41 4.84
N CYS A 271 10.54 -3.76 5.24
CA CYS A 271 10.85 -4.10 6.61
C CYS A 271 10.53 -2.93 7.54
N ARG A 272 9.96 -3.23 8.71
CA ARG A 272 9.73 -2.22 9.73
C ARG A 272 11.02 -1.98 10.52
N VAL A 273 11.40 -0.72 10.65
CA VAL A 273 12.61 -0.32 11.37
C VAL A 273 12.30 0.85 12.30
N MET A 274 13.07 0.94 13.39
CA MET A 274 13.23 2.17 14.13
C MET A 274 14.38 2.95 13.50
N ALA A 275 14.17 4.21 13.16
CA ALA A 275 15.20 5.04 12.53
C ALA A 275 15.26 6.43 13.17
N GLN A 276 16.46 6.97 13.28
CA GLN A 276 16.75 8.34 13.67
C GLN A 276 17.05 9.17 12.43
N PHE A 277 16.42 10.33 12.33
CA PHE A 277 16.56 11.27 11.23
C PHE A 277 17.11 12.62 11.70
N CYS A 278 17.71 13.39 10.79
CA CYS A 278 18.17 14.76 11.00
C CYS A 278 17.85 15.65 9.78
N CYS A 279 17.16 16.79 9.96
CA CYS A 279 16.99 17.78 8.87
C CYS A 279 18.32 18.52 8.70
N GLU A 280 18.86 18.55 7.48
CA GLU A 280 20.09 19.30 7.18
C GLU A 280 19.89 20.81 7.29
N SER A 281 18.69 21.30 6.98
CA SER A 281 18.39 22.74 6.99
C SER A 281 18.23 23.30 8.41
N CYS A 282 17.47 22.63 9.29
CA CYS A 282 17.18 23.15 10.64
C CYS A 282 17.85 22.35 11.77
N SER A 283 18.68 21.37 11.46
CA SER A 283 19.40 20.50 12.42
C SER A 283 18.51 19.74 13.43
N SER A 284 17.19 19.77 13.25
CA SER A 284 16.25 19.04 14.11
C SER A 284 16.43 17.53 13.92
N LYS A 285 16.46 16.79 15.04
CA LYS A 285 16.58 15.34 15.07
C LYS A 285 15.29 14.71 15.61
N TRP A 286 14.89 13.58 15.04
CA TRP A 286 13.72 12.84 15.52
C TRP A 286 13.90 11.34 15.31
N TRP A 287 13.17 10.56 16.10
CA TRP A 287 13.05 9.12 15.95
C TRP A 287 11.71 8.76 15.33
N SER A 288 11.69 7.69 14.54
CA SER A 288 10.47 7.04 14.08
C SER A 288 10.53 5.55 14.30
N VAL A 289 9.54 5.01 15.01
CA VAL A 289 9.36 3.57 15.26
C VAL A 289 8.54 2.86 14.17
N GLN A 290 8.23 3.59 13.10
CA GLN A 290 7.40 3.17 11.97
C GLN A 290 8.11 3.45 10.64
N ALA A 291 9.43 3.68 10.67
CA ALA A 291 10.19 3.83 9.46
C ALA A 291 10.21 2.49 8.69
N ARG A 292 10.47 2.60 7.39
CA ARG A 292 10.45 1.46 6.47
C ARG A 292 11.81 1.33 5.82
N PHE A 293 12.38 0.14 5.87
CA PHE A 293 13.57 -0.21 5.11
C PHE A 293 13.12 -0.97 3.85
N ASP A 294 13.61 -0.54 2.71
CA ASP A 294 13.38 -1.15 1.40
C ASP A 294 14.56 -2.09 1.10
N PRO A 295 14.36 -3.42 1.16
CA PRO A 295 15.41 -4.39 0.86
C PRO A 295 15.96 -4.31 -0.55
N GLN A 296 15.18 -3.84 -1.53
CA GLN A 296 15.62 -3.77 -2.92
C GLN A 296 16.52 -2.57 -3.17
N GLN A 297 16.24 -1.46 -2.48
CA GLN A 297 17.04 -0.23 -2.56
C GLN A 297 18.10 -0.15 -1.45
N GLU A 298 18.14 -1.14 -0.56
CA GLU A 298 18.99 -1.21 0.64
C GLU A 298 19.03 0.09 1.45
N ARG A 299 17.88 0.77 1.59
CA ARG A 299 17.78 2.05 2.30
C ARG A 299 16.54 2.16 3.17
N VAL A 300 16.64 3.00 4.18
CA VAL A 300 15.47 3.47 4.94
C VAL A 300 14.76 4.55 4.12
N LEU A 301 13.47 4.39 3.91
CA LEU A 301 12.59 5.37 3.29
C LEU A 301 12.54 6.64 4.17
N GLY A 302 12.63 7.78 3.52
CA GLY A 302 12.78 9.08 4.15
C GLY A 302 11.57 9.49 4.98
N GLN A 303 11.84 10.38 5.94
CA GLN A 303 10.80 11.15 6.61
C GLN A 303 11.10 12.63 6.48
N LYS A 304 10.07 13.41 6.19
CA LYS A 304 10.13 14.86 6.14
C LYS A 304 10.21 15.42 7.55
N CYS A 305 11.01 16.46 7.70
CA CYS A 305 11.03 17.26 8.90
C CYS A 305 9.72 18.02 9.06
N LYS A 306 9.19 18.07 10.28
CA LYS A 306 7.96 18.81 10.59
C LYS A 306 8.07 20.33 10.32
N PHE A 307 9.29 20.88 10.35
CA PHE A 307 9.52 22.32 10.19
C PHE A 307 9.90 22.69 8.75
N CYS A 308 10.89 21.98 8.20
CA CYS A 308 11.49 22.31 6.91
C CYS A 308 10.80 21.58 5.73
N GLU A 309 9.96 20.57 6.00
CA GLU A 309 9.35 19.63 5.02
C GLU A 309 10.33 18.90 4.09
N LEU A 310 11.64 19.12 4.26
CA LEU A 310 12.71 18.37 3.59
C LEU A 310 12.88 17.00 4.26
N HIS A 311 13.24 15.99 3.45
CA HIS A 311 13.57 14.67 3.97
C HIS A 311 14.83 14.73 4.84
N GLY A 312 14.75 14.15 6.03
CA GLY A 312 15.89 14.06 6.94
C GLY A 312 16.88 12.98 6.51
N LEU A 313 18.16 13.23 6.81
CA LEU A 313 19.23 12.24 6.72
C LEU A 313 19.02 11.14 7.77
N VAL A 314 19.13 9.89 7.36
CA VAL A 314 19.09 8.73 8.26
C VAL A 314 20.42 8.65 9.01
N LEU A 315 20.39 8.91 10.32
CA LEU A 315 21.58 8.86 11.17
C LEU A 315 21.87 7.46 11.70
N ALA A 316 20.83 6.73 12.07
CA ALA A 316 20.91 5.38 12.63
C ALA A 316 19.57 4.66 12.42
N TRP A 317 19.60 3.34 12.34
CA TRP A 317 18.39 2.52 12.32
C TRP A 317 18.64 1.09 12.83
N CYS A 318 17.58 0.42 13.25
CA CYS A 318 17.55 -0.99 13.62
C CYS A 318 16.19 -1.61 13.32
N PHE A 319 16.12 -2.94 13.15
CA PHE A 319 14.83 -3.64 13.05
C PHE A 319 14.08 -3.52 14.37
N SER A 320 12.83 -3.05 14.31
CA SER A 320 12.00 -2.95 15.51
C SER A 320 11.54 -4.35 15.92
N GLU A 321 11.84 -4.79 17.14
CA GLU A 321 11.14 -5.93 17.71
C GLU A 321 9.67 -5.52 17.99
N PRO A 322 8.70 -6.45 17.84
CA PRO A 322 7.29 -6.13 18.09
C PRO A 322 7.01 -5.56 19.49
N GLN A 323 7.82 -5.94 20.49
CA GLN A 323 7.65 -5.52 21.88
C GLN A 323 8.15 -4.09 22.15
N ASP A 324 9.18 -3.61 21.45
CA ASP A 324 9.75 -2.27 21.68
C ASP A 324 8.79 -1.13 21.33
N VAL A 325 7.82 -1.43 20.47
CA VAL A 325 6.77 -0.50 20.04
C VAL A 325 5.78 -0.23 21.16
N LEU A 326 5.51 -1.20 22.04
CA LEU A 326 4.47 -1.12 23.06
C LEU A 326 4.91 -0.31 24.28
N ASN A 327 6.21 -0.32 24.60
CA ASN A 327 6.74 0.29 25.82
C ASN A 327 7.24 1.73 25.62
N SER A 328 7.55 2.11 24.40
CA SER A 328 7.88 3.50 24.09
C SER A 328 6.55 4.22 23.90
N GLY A 329 6.23 5.19 24.78
CA GLY A 329 5.01 6.02 24.72
C GLY A 329 4.92 6.82 23.42
N THR A 330 4.70 6.13 22.32
CA THR A 330 5.27 6.49 21.03
C THR A 330 4.43 7.54 20.36
N LYS A 331 5.13 8.58 19.90
CA LYS A 331 4.55 9.60 19.03
C LYS A 331 3.87 8.92 17.84
N TYR A 332 2.60 9.25 17.65
CA TYR A 332 1.78 8.76 16.54
C TYR A 332 2.49 8.91 15.19
N HIS A 333 2.29 7.92 14.33
CA HIS A 333 2.83 7.93 12.98
C HIS A 333 2.31 9.15 12.18
N ARG A 334 3.23 10.00 11.71
CA ARG A 334 2.92 11.17 10.90
C ARG A 334 2.91 10.81 9.41
N SER A 335 1.75 10.39 8.92
CA SER A 335 1.57 9.97 7.52
C SER A 335 1.90 11.07 6.50
N ASP A 336 1.68 12.34 6.87
CA ASP A 336 2.05 13.53 6.08
C ASP A 336 3.56 13.69 5.86
N LEU A 337 4.36 13.14 6.77
CA LEU A 337 5.82 13.27 6.75
C LEU A 337 6.52 12.00 6.25
N CYS A 338 5.80 10.91 5.97
CA CYS A 338 6.42 9.62 5.65
C CYS A 338 6.48 9.38 4.14
N GLU A 339 7.67 9.14 3.58
CA GLU A 339 7.85 8.82 2.15
C GLU A 339 6.99 7.61 1.74
N ALA A 340 6.95 6.57 2.56
CA ALA A 340 6.13 5.38 2.30
C ALA A 340 4.63 5.70 2.27
N CYS A 341 4.14 6.59 3.14
CA CYS A 341 2.75 7.06 3.08
C CYS A 341 2.49 7.93 1.85
N GLY A 342 3.43 8.78 1.45
CA GLY A 342 3.32 9.56 0.22
C GLY A 342 3.27 8.67 -1.03
N ARG A 343 4.11 7.64 -1.09
CA ARG A 343 4.19 6.70 -2.22
C ARG A 343 3.00 5.75 -2.28
N PHE A 344 2.64 5.15 -1.14
CA PHE A 344 1.70 4.03 -1.08
C PHE A 344 0.37 4.39 -0.45
N GLY A 345 0.16 5.65 -0.08
CA GLY A 345 -1.02 6.13 0.63
C GLY A 345 -0.92 5.92 2.14
N ASN A 346 -0.52 4.73 2.62
CA ASN A 346 -0.36 4.45 4.05
C ASN A 346 0.62 3.31 4.33
N CYS A 347 1.73 3.59 5.01
CA CYS A 347 2.69 2.57 5.39
C CYS A 347 2.22 1.69 6.56
N GLN A 348 1.11 2.05 7.22
CA GLN A 348 0.45 1.25 8.25
C GLN A 348 -0.87 0.64 7.74
N GLY A 349 -1.29 0.96 6.52
CA GLY A 349 -2.62 0.67 6.02
C GLY A 349 -2.88 -0.81 5.77
N ALA A 350 -4.15 -1.15 5.60
CA ALA A 350 -4.56 -2.39 4.97
C ALA A 350 -4.98 -2.07 3.54
N PHE A 351 -4.50 -2.84 2.57
CA PHE A 351 -4.91 -2.71 1.17
C PHE A 351 -5.72 -3.93 0.78
N PHE A 352 -7.05 -3.77 0.77
CA PHE A 352 -8.00 -4.82 0.47
C PHE A 352 -9.14 -4.29 -0.37
N GLU A 353 -9.72 -5.19 -1.15
CA GLU A 353 -10.90 -4.87 -1.96
C GLU A 353 -12.15 -4.73 -1.09
N PRO A 354 -13.17 -3.99 -1.56
CA PRO A 354 -14.39 -3.76 -0.78
C PRO A 354 -15.08 -5.06 -0.37
N PHE A 355 -15.16 -6.06 -1.24
CA PHE A 355 -15.74 -7.36 -0.88
C PHE A 355 -14.97 -8.06 0.25
N ILE A 356 -13.64 -8.14 0.13
CA ILE A 356 -12.78 -8.76 1.13
C ILE A 356 -12.94 -8.06 2.49
N MET A 357 -12.91 -6.73 2.48
CA MET A 357 -13.06 -5.93 3.69
C MET A 357 -14.47 -6.06 4.30
N SER A 358 -15.51 -6.08 3.47
CA SER A 358 -16.89 -6.30 3.91
C SER A 358 -17.06 -7.64 4.61
N ALA A 359 -16.56 -8.72 4.00
CA ALA A 359 -16.62 -10.04 4.58
C ALA A 359 -15.79 -10.13 5.87
N ALA A 360 -14.62 -9.49 5.93
CA ALA A 360 -13.80 -9.44 7.13
C ALA A 360 -14.49 -8.70 8.30
N ILE A 361 -15.13 -7.56 8.02
CA ILE A 361 -15.95 -6.86 9.02
C ILE A 361 -17.12 -7.75 9.48
N GLU A 362 -17.77 -8.46 8.56
CA GLU A 362 -18.88 -9.34 8.87
C GLU A 362 -18.49 -10.52 9.79
N LEU A 363 -17.27 -11.03 9.64
CA LEU A 363 -16.70 -12.04 10.52
C LEU A 363 -16.41 -11.50 11.93
N LEU A 364 -16.08 -10.22 12.08
CA LEU A 364 -15.72 -9.62 13.38
C LEU A 364 -16.89 -8.99 14.12
N ALA A 365 -17.77 -8.29 13.41
CA ALA A 365 -18.66 -7.29 13.99
C ALA A 365 -20.09 -7.31 13.42
N ARG A 366 -20.47 -8.40 12.73
CA ARG A 366 -21.74 -8.59 12.01
C ARG A 366 -21.83 -7.75 10.71
N LYS A 367 -22.95 -7.90 10.00
CA LYS A 367 -23.17 -7.39 8.63
C LYS A 367 -22.84 -5.90 8.51
N PRO A 368 -21.81 -5.51 7.73
CA PRO A 368 -21.48 -4.11 7.54
C PRO A 368 -22.49 -3.43 6.61
N TRP A 369 -22.77 -2.17 6.92
CA TRP A 369 -23.45 -1.24 6.02
C TRP A 369 -22.44 -0.20 5.57
N TRP A 370 -22.27 -0.07 4.25
CA TRP A 370 -21.36 0.91 3.69
C TRP A 370 -22.10 2.19 3.32
N TYR A 371 -21.56 3.31 3.76
CA TYR A 371 -22.01 4.66 3.46
C TYR A 371 -20.94 5.37 2.64
N THR A 372 -21.35 6.18 1.68
CA THR A 372 -20.44 7.06 0.93
C THR A 372 -20.41 8.44 1.59
N SER A 373 -19.24 8.93 1.97
CA SER A 373 -19.09 10.27 2.54
C SER A 373 -17.76 10.88 2.11
N GLY A 374 -17.81 12.08 1.53
CA GLY A 374 -16.59 12.83 1.15
C GLY A 374 -15.65 12.09 0.19
N GLY A 375 -16.17 11.17 -0.62
CA GLY A 375 -15.38 10.32 -1.51
C GLY A 375 -14.75 9.09 -0.86
N ALA A 376 -15.00 8.86 0.43
CA ALA A 376 -14.66 7.65 1.14
C ALA A 376 -15.86 6.69 1.23
N LEU A 377 -15.58 5.41 1.45
CA LEU A 377 -16.56 4.46 1.99
C LEU A 377 -16.39 4.36 3.50
N LEU A 378 -17.49 4.19 4.22
CA LEU A 378 -17.53 4.11 5.67
C LEU A 378 -18.42 2.94 6.08
N ALA A 379 -17.94 2.08 6.97
CA ALA A 379 -18.71 1.00 7.56
C ALA A 379 -18.60 1.02 9.08
N GLN A 380 -19.72 0.73 9.75
CA GLN A 380 -19.71 0.43 11.18
C GLN A 380 -19.28 -1.03 11.38
N ALA A 381 -18.30 -1.23 12.26
CA ALA A 381 -17.75 -2.52 12.63
C ALA A 381 -17.76 -2.67 14.16
N GLY A 382 -18.96 -2.81 14.73
CA GLY A 382 -19.17 -2.88 16.17
C GLY A 382 -19.00 -1.50 16.80
N PRO A 383 -18.10 -1.31 17.79
CA PRO A 383 -17.83 0.01 18.36
C PRO A 383 -16.91 0.87 17.48
N PHE A 384 -16.32 0.29 16.42
CA PHE A 384 -15.38 0.98 15.55
C PHE A 384 -16.04 1.36 14.22
N PHE A 385 -15.46 2.36 13.57
CA PHE A 385 -15.79 2.73 12.20
C PHE A 385 -14.59 2.46 11.30
N VAL A 386 -14.84 1.79 10.18
CA VAL A 386 -13.81 1.45 9.18
C VAL A 386 -14.07 2.31 7.95
N THR A 387 -13.05 3.01 7.46
CA THR A 387 -13.14 3.74 6.20
C THR A 387 -12.26 3.11 5.13
N MET A 388 -12.73 3.15 3.88
CA MET A 388 -11.93 2.86 2.70
C MET A 388 -11.76 4.13 1.86
N LEU A 389 -10.51 4.43 1.51
CA LEU A 389 -10.11 5.65 0.82
C LEU A 389 -9.46 5.30 -0.53
N PRO A 390 -9.89 5.94 -1.63
CA PRO A 390 -9.20 5.84 -2.91
C PRO A 390 -7.86 6.57 -2.84
N HIS A 391 -6.83 6.03 -3.49
CA HIS A 391 -5.54 6.69 -3.60
C HIS A 391 -4.93 6.44 -4.98
N VAL A 392 -4.52 7.53 -5.65
CA VAL A 392 -3.93 7.53 -6.99
C VAL A 392 -2.70 8.42 -6.97
N VAL A 393 -1.58 7.90 -7.47
CA VAL A 393 -0.32 8.64 -7.59
C VAL A 393 0.23 8.43 -9.00
N SER A 394 0.73 9.49 -9.63
CA SER A 394 1.44 9.40 -10.92
C SER A 394 2.82 8.79 -10.69
N THR A 395 3.20 7.80 -11.50
CA THR A 395 4.52 7.14 -11.44
C THR A 395 5.46 7.60 -12.54
N ALA A 396 5.27 8.85 -13.00
CA ALA A 396 5.98 9.45 -14.12
C ALA A 396 7.46 9.68 -13.83
#